data_AF-A0A1F8RKC0-F1
#
_entry.id   AF-A0A1F8RKC0-F1
#
_cell.length_a   1.000
_cell.length_b   1.000
_cell.length_c   1.000
_cell.angle_alpha   90.00
_cell.angle_beta   90.00
_cell.angle_gamma   90.00
#
_symmetry.space_group_name_H-M   'P 1'
#
loop_
_entity.id
_entity.type
_entity.pdbx_description
1 polymer ?
#
loop_
_entity_poly.entity_id
_entity_poly.type
_entity_poly.pdbx_seq_one_letter_code
_entity_poly.pdbx_strand_id
1 'polypeptide(L)'
;MSSTLTHAASASWIAVTSAQVCPHETSYIVAALISASILDVDHLVFMIRDRAMYRRLGYQGNLHHARSVFHEMIGLLLAGGVSGVLFLFDRKLAHVVFVAFAVHVIQDWVLGKSHPLNPVDLTAVQFFALTFRQKVVIDLLMLLMFGALWTLYLVGGQ
;
A
#
# COMPACT_ATOMS: atom_id res chain seq x y z
N MET A 1 4.14 -11.12 -0.96
CA MET A 1 4.91 -10.78 0.27
C MET A 1 5.93 -9.68 0.03
N SER A 2 6.87 -9.82 -0.92
CA SER A 2 7.88 -8.79 -1.25
C SER A 2 7.31 -7.38 -1.50
N SER A 3 6.12 -7.29 -2.13
CA SER A 3 5.49 -5.99 -2.38
C SER A 3 4.83 -5.33 -1.17
N THR A 4 4.40 -6.10 -0.17
CA THR A 4 3.61 -5.58 0.96
C THR A 4 4.48 -4.73 1.87
N LEU A 5 5.69 -5.22 2.18
CA LEU A 5 6.64 -4.46 3.00
C LEU A 5 7.15 -3.22 2.28
N THR A 6 7.37 -3.31 0.97
CA THR A 6 7.83 -2.17 0.17
C THR A 6 6.75 -1.12 0.02
N HIS A 7 5.48 -1.51 -0.19
CA HIS A 7 4.34 -0.59 -0.20
C HIS A 7 4.16 0.06 1.17
N ALA A 8 4.09 -0.75 2.24
CA ALA A 8 3.94 -0.23 3.59
C ALA A 8 5.06 0.74 3.97
N ALA A 9 6.34 0.39 3.72
CA ALA A 9 7.48 1.22 4.07
C ALA A 9 7.52 2.54 3.27
N SER A 10 7.24 2.48 1.96
CA SER A 10 7.28 3.67 1.10
C SER A 10 6.08 4.60 1.32
N ALA A 11 4.87 4.05 1.41
CA ALA A 11 3.66 4.83 1.63
C ALA A 11 3.66 5.49 3.02
N SER A 12 4.09 4.76 4.06
CA SER A 12 4.23 5.36 5.40
C SER A 12 5.32 6.43 5.45
N TRP A 13 6.47 6.23 4.79
CA TRP A 13 7.53 7.25 4.73
C TRP A 13 7.05 8.54 4.05
N ILE A 14 6.37 8.40 2.90
CA ILE A 14 5.83 9.55 2.16
C ILE A 14 4.77 10.28 3.02
N ALA A 15 3.94 9.54 3.75
CA ALA A 15 2.93 10.12 4.62
C ALA A 15 3.54 10.94 5.78
N VAL A 16 4.53 10.38 6.50
CA VAL A 16 5.15 11.09 7.64
C VAL A 16 5.96 12.31 7.18
N THR A 17 6.65 12.21 6.04
CA THR A 17 7.45 13.33 5.51
C THR A 17 6.57 14.44 4.95
N SER A 18 5.53 14.12 4.17
CA SER A 18 4.59 15.12 3.63
C SER A 18 3.80 15.84 4.72
N ALA A 19 3.45 15.14 5.80
CA ALA A 19 2.77 15.72 6.95
C ALA A 19 3.72 16.40 7.96
N GLN A 20 5.03 16.46 7.67
CA GLN A 20 6.06 17.05 8.54
C GLN A 20 6.00 16.49 9.97
N VAL A 21 5.83 15.18 10.08
CA VAL A 21 5.90 14.46 11.35
C VAL A 21 7.37 14.41 11.78
N CYS A 22 7.67 14.88 12.97
CA CYS A 22 8.99 14.76 13.58
C CYS A 22 9.24 13.33 14.08
N PRO A 23 10.49 12.85 14.14
CA PRO A 23 10.80 11.49 14.57
C PRO A 23 10.33 11.13 16.01
N HIS A 24 10.16 12.12 16.87
CA HIS A 24 9.67 11.92 18.24
C HIS A 24 8.14 11.82 18.33
N GLU A 25 7.41 12.15 17.27
CA GLU A 25 5.95 12.09 17.18
C GLU A 25 5.49 10.66 16.83
N THR A 26 5.84 9.71 17.69
CA THR A 26 5.72 8.25 17.45
C THR A 26 4.30 7.78 17.14
N SER A 27 3.28 8.44 17.68
CA SER A 27 1.87 8.13 17.42
C SER A 27 1.51 8.24 15.94
N TYR A 28 1.98 9.29 15.26
CA TYR A 28 1.74 9.50 13.83
C TYR A 28 2.54 8.53 12.97
N ILE A 29 3.77 8.22 13.36
CA ILE A 29 4.61 7.22 12.68
C ILE A 29 3.92 5.85 12.70
N VAL A 30 3.44 5.43 13.88
CA VAL A 30 2.71 4.18 14.04
C VAL A 30 1.40 4.20 13.24
N ALA A 31 0.65 5.31 13.27
CA ALA A 31 -0.57 5.45 12.47
C ALA A 31 -0.29 5.33 10.97
N ALA A 32 0.81 5.92 10.47
CA ALA A 32 1.23 5.81 9.08
C ALA A 32 1.55 4.35 8.69
N LEU A 33 2.32 3.65 9.52
CA LEU A 33 2.70 2.26 9.29
C LEU A 33 1.48 1.34 9.28
N ILE A 34 0.57 1.49 10.24
CA ILE A 34 -0.67 0.72 10.30
C ILE A 34 -1.53 1.00 9.08
N SER A 35 -1.75 2.27 8.74
CA SER A 35 -2.60 2.67 7.62
C SER A 35 -2.04 2.20 6.28
N ALA A 36 -0.72 2.27 6.10
CA ALA A 36 -0.06 1.79 4.89
C ALA A 36 -0.07 0.25 4.76
N SER A 37 -0.20 -0.48 5.88
CA SER A 37 -0.18 -1.94 5.91
C SER A 37 -1.57 -2.58 5.89
N ILE A 38 -2.60 -1.90 6.42
CA ILE A 38 -3.95 -2.49 6.59
C ILE A 38 -4.57 -2.91 5.25
N LEU A 39 -4.24 -2.17 4.19
CA LEU A 39 -4.65 -2.44 2.81
C LEU A 39 -4.03 -3.69 2.19
N ASP A 40 -3.00 -4.27 2.80
CA ASP A 40 -2.40 -5.52 2.36
C ASP A 40 -2.86 -6.73 3.21
N VAL A 41 -3.50 -6.50 4.35
CA VAL A 41 -3.90 -7.57 5.29
C VAL A 41 -5.08 -8.38 4.76
N ASP A 42 -6.02 -7.74 4.09
CA ASP A 42 -7.11 -8.38 3.36
C ASP A 42 -6.61 -9.39 2.31
N HIS A 43 -5.52 -9.08 1.62
CA HIS A 43 -4.86 -9.98 0.67
C HIS A 43 -4.22 -11.20 1.35
N LEU A 44 -3.67 -11.01 2.55
CA LEU A 44 -3.07 -12.10 3.33
C LEU A 44 -4.11 -13.17 3.67
N VAL A 45 -5.35 -12.78 3.97
CA VAL A 45 -6.45 -13.71 4.26
C VAL A 45 -6.73 -14.63 3.06
N PHE A 46 -6.86 -14.05 1.85
CA PHE A 46 -7.08 -14.83 0.63
C PHE A 46 -5.87 -15.71 0.29
N MET A 47 -4.64 -15.20 0.48
CA MET A 47 -3.42 -15.97 0.25
C MET A 47 -3.33 -17.20 1.19
N ILE A 48 -3.71 -17.06 2.46
CA ILE A 48 -3.71 -18.17 3.43
C ILE A 48 -4.80 -19.18 3.06
N ARG A 49 -6.03 -18.71 2.79
CA ARG A 49 -7.17 -19.55 2.43
C ARG A 49 -6.87 -20.39 1.18
N ASP A 50 -6.29 -19.75 0.17
CA ASP A 50 -6.14 -20.34 -1.16
C ASP A 50 -4.70 -20.84 -1.44
N ARG A 51 -3.92 -21.07 -0.37
CA ARG A 51 -2.48 -21.45 -0.42
C ARG A 51 -2.19 -22.68 -1.31
N ALA A 52 -3.07 -23.67 -1.32
CA ALA A 52 -2.88 -24.91 -2.08
C ALA A 52 -3.02 -24.65 -3.59
N MET A 53 -3.94 -23.77 -3.98
CA MET A 53 -4.13 -23.33 -5.34
C MET A 53 -2.94 -22.47 -5.80
N TYR A 54 -2.47 -21.55 -4.95
CA TYR A 54 -1.29 -20.74 -5.21
C TYR A 54 -0.02 -21.56 -5.46
N ARG A 55 0.20 -22.64 -4.69
CA ARG A 55 1.34 -23.54 -4.92
C ARG A 55 1.27 -24.27 -6.27
N ARG A 56 0.05 -24.54 -6.76
CA ARG A 56 -0.17 -25.29 -8.01
C ARG A 56 -0.17 -24.41 -9.25
N LEU A 57 -0.75 -23.21 -9.16
CA LEU A 57 -0.97 -22.31 -10.30
C LEU A 57 -0.05 -21.07 -10.29
N GLY A 58 0.78 -20.92 -9.25
CA GLY A 58 1.62 -19.73 -9.07
C GLY A 58 0.79 -18.45 -8.95
N TYR A 59 1.36 -17.33 -9.38
CA TYR A 59 0.67 -16.01 -9.43
C TYR A 59 -0.40 -15.91 -10.52
N GLN A 60 -0.56 -16.93 -11.35
CA GLN A 60 -1.58 -16.97 -12.42
C GLN A 60 -2.93 -17.50 -11.91
N GLY A 61 -2.98 -18.12 -10.71
CA GLY A 61 -4.22 -18.60 -10.11
C GLY A 61 -5.00 -17.47 -9.43
N ASN A 62 -5.94 -16.87 -10.17
CA ASN A 62 -7.06 -16.03 -9.72
C ASN A 62 -6.98 -15.42 -8.31
N LEU A 63 -6.39 -14.22 -8.22
CA LEU A 63 -6.79 -13.20 -7.24
C LEU A 63 -8.07 -12.45 -7.66
N HIS A 64 -8.81 -12.94 -8.66
CA HIS A 64 -9.92 -12.23 -9.30
C HIS A 64 -11.03 -11.73 -8.36
N HIS A 65 -11.17 -12.29 -7.16
CA HIS A 65 -12.12 -11.81 -6.15
C HIS A 65 -11.53 -10.92 -5.06
N ALA A 66 -10.20 -10.89 -4.89
CA ALA A 66 -9.56 -10.07 -3.86
C ALA A 66 -9.50 -8.58 -4.25
N ARG A 67 -9.59 -8.26 -5.55
CA ARG A 67 -9.48 -6.90 -6.09
C ARG A 67 -10.63 -6.57 -7.03
N SER A 68 -11.84 -6.61 -6.50
CA SER A 68 -13.00 -6.09 -7.23
C SER A 68 -13.03 -4.56 -7.14
N VAL A 69 -13.54 -3.89 -8.18
CA VAL A 69 -13.84 -2.45 -8.14
C VAL A 69 -14.60 -2.06 -6.88
N PHE A 70 -15.56 -2.89 -6.49
CA PHE A 70 -16.37 -2.67 -5.31
C PHE A 70 -15.54 -2.67 -4.02
N HIS A 71 -14.59 -3.61 -3.88
CA HIS A 71 -13.66 -3.66 -2.76
C HIS A 71 -12.79 -2.40 -2.69
N GLU A 72 -12.25 -1.96 -3.82
CA GLU A 72 -11.41 -0.76 -3.89
C GLU A 72 -12.20 0.53 -3.62
N MET A 73 -13.44 0.63 -4.13
CA MET A 73 -14.35 1.75 -3.85
C MET A 73 -14.76 1.80 -2.38
N ILE A 74 -15.06 0.66 -1.76
CA ILE A 74 -15.35 0.59 -0.32
C ILE A 74 -14.12 0.99 0.48
N GLY A 75 -12.93 0.49 0.11
CA GLY A 75 -11.68 0.87 0.75
C GLY A 75 -11.46 2.38 0.72
N LEU A 76 -11.62 3.01 -0.45
CA LEU A 76 -11.54 4.46 -0.62
C LEU A 76 -12.58 5.22 0.21
N LEU A 77 -13.83 4.76 0.22
CA LEU A 77 -14.91 5.38 0.99
C LEU A 77 -14.64 5.30 2.49
N LEU A 78 -14.21 4.14 2.99
CA LEU A 78 -13.89 3.94 4.40
C LEU A 78 -12.68 4.76 4.81
N ALA A 79 -11.61 4.78 4.01
CA ALA A 79 -10.44 5.59 4.28
C ALA A 79 -10.77 7.09 4.27
N GLY A 80 -11.52 7.55 3.27
CA GLY A 80 -12.00 8.93 3.20
C GLY A 80 -12.89 9.30 4.39
N GLY A 81 -13.80 8.41 4.80
CA GLY A 81 -14.65 8.58 5.97
C GLY A 81 -13.87 8.66 7.28
N VAL A 82 -12.94 7.73 7.50
CA VAL A 82 -12.07 7.71 8.69
C VAL A 82 -11.19 8.96 8.73
N SER A 83 -10.53 9.32 7.63
CA SER A 83 -9.74 10.56 7.54
C SER A 83 -10.60 11.79 7.75
N GLY A 84 -11.83 11.83 7.22
CA GLY A 84 -12.77 12.93 7.42
C GLY A 84 -13.18 13.11 8.88
N VAL A 85 -13.45 12.00 9.59
CA VAL A 85 -13.72 12.04 11.04
C VAL A 85 -12.48 12.48 11.81
N LEU A 86 -11.32 11.90 11.52
CA LEU A 86 -10.05 12.28 12.15
C LEU A 86 -9.74 13.76 11.95
N PHE A 87 -10.07 14.33 10.78
CA PHE A 87 -9.80 15.74 10.48
C PHE A 87 -10.51 16.71 11.44
N LEU A 88 -11.65 16.31 12.02
CA LEU A 88 -12.37 17.10 13.01
C LEU A 88 -11.65 17.16 14.37
N PHE A 89 -10.80 16.17 14.67
CA PHE A 89 -10.09 16.06 15.95
C PHE A 89 -8.61 16.41 15.83
N ASP A 90 -7.95 15.91 14.79
CA ASP A 90 -6.52 16.06 14.54
C ASP A 90 -6.26 16.05 13.02
N ARG A 91 -6.03 17.25 12.48
CA ARG A 91 -5.77 17.45 11.04
C ARG A 91 -4.46 16.80 10.59
N LYS A 92 -3.45 16.73 11.46
CA LYS A 92 -2.16 16.14 11.13
C LYS A 92 -2.29 14.62 11.03
N LEU A 93 -3.01 14.01 11.97
CA LEU A 93 -3.29 12.58 11.94
C LEU A 93 -4.15 12.20 10.73
N ALA A 94 -5.17 12.99 10.43
CA ALA A 94 -6.00 12.80 9.25
C ALA A 94 -5.18 12.84 7.95
N HIS A 95 -4.26 13.80 7.83
CA HIS A 95 -3.35 13.93 6.70
C HIS A 95 -2.46 12.67 6.56
N VAL A 96 -1.81 12.25 7.65
CA VAL A 96 -0.94 11.06 7.66
C VAL A 96 -1.69 9.81 7.20
N VAL A 97 -2.88 9.55 7.76
CA VAL A 97 -3.69 8.38 7.41
C VAL A 97 -4.13 8.44 5.94
N PHE A 98 -4.60 9.61 5.50
CA PHE A 98 -5.07 9.79 4.13
C PHE A 98 -3.97 9.61 3.09
N VAL A 99 -2.79 10.21 3.30
CA VAL A 99 -1.67 10.12 2.35
C VAL A 99 -1.10 8.71 2.32
N ALA A 100 -0.97 8.03 3.47
CA ALA A 100 -0.53 6.64 3.51
C ALA A 100 -1.44 5.75 2.65
N PHE A 101 -2.75 5.94 2.77
CA PHE A 101 -3.74 5.24 1.95
C PHE A 101 -3.65 5.60 0.46
N ALA A 102 -3.63 6.90 0.13
CA ALA A 102 -3.60 7.39 -1.25
C ALA A 102 -2.35 6.91 -1.99
N VAL A 103 -1.18 6.98 -1.36
CA VAL A 103 0.08 6.50 -1.94
C VAL A 103 0.03 5.00 -2.18
N HIS A 104 -0.51 4.22 -1.23
CA HIS A 104 -0.67 2.78 -1.41
C HIS A 104 -1.53 2.47 -2.65
N VAL A 105 -2.68 3.13 -2.80
CA VAL A 105 -3.58 2.93 -3.95
C VAL A 105 -2.89 3.33 -5.26
N ILE A 106 -2.16 4.46 -5.28
CA ILE A 106 -1.40 4.90 -6.45
C ILE A 106 -0.33 3.88 -6.83
N GLN A 107 0.40 3.32 -5.85
CA GLN A 107 1.41 2.30 -6.11
C GLN A 107 0.80 1.03 -6.71
N ASP A 108 -0.31 0.56 -6.14
CA ASP A 108 -1.03 -0.58 -6.69
C ASP A 108 -1.55 -0.29 -8.10
N TRP A 109 -1.97 0.94 -8.40
CA TRP A 109 -2.39 1.34 -9.75
C TRP A 109 -1.25 1.37 -10.75
N VAL A 110 -0.13 2.03 -10.42
CA VAL A 110 1.07 2.14 -11.28
C VAL A 110 1.67 0.77 -11.60
N LEU A 111 1.65 -0.15 -10.63
CA LEU A 111 2.13 -1.51 -10.82
C LEU A 111 1.16 -2.41 -11.61
N GLY A 112 0.05 -1.86 -12.12
CA GLY A 112 -0.97 -2.60 -12.87
C GLY A 112 -1.65 -3.68 -12.04
N LYS A 113 -1.69 -3.45 -10.73
CA LYS A 113 -2.02 -4.41 -9.69
C LYS A 113 -3.44 -4.18 -9.18
N SER A 114 -3.82 -2.91 -9.03
CA SER A 114 -5.21 -2.45 -8.94
C SER A 114 -5.53 -1.63 -10.18
N HIS A 115 -6.78 -1.68 -10.61
CA HIS A 115 -7.32 -0.68 -11.53
C HIS A 115 -8.60 -0.19 -10.89
N PRO A 116 -8.52 0.86 -10.05
CA PRO A 116 -9.72 1.42 -9.45
C PRO A 116 -10.71 1.71 -10.57
N LEU A 117 -11.92 1.14 -10.43
CA LEU A 117 -13.05 1.37 -11.34
C LEU A 117 -13.06 0.57 -12.67
N ASN A 118 -12.17 -0.40 -12.88
CA ASN A 118 -12.19 -1.20 -14.12
C ASN A 118 -13.03 -2.49 -13.98
N PRO A 119 -14.12 -2.68 -14.76
CA PRO A 119 -14.97 -3.86 -14.65
C PRO A 119 -14.20 -5.16 -14.92
N VAL A 120 -14.67 -6.22 -14.27
CA VAL A 120 -14.02 -7.54 -14.07
C VAL A 120 -13.52 -8.24 -15.35
N ASP A 121 -13.93 -7.80 -16.54
CA ASP A 121 -13.77 -8.55 -17.80
C ASP A 121 -12.98 -7.84 -18.93
N LEU A 122 -12.33 -6.71 -18.69
CA LEU A 122 -11.50 -6.08 -19.73
C LEU A 122 -10.00 -6.28 -19.49
N THR A 123 -9.33 -6.78 -20.54
CA THR A 123 -7.87 -6.94 -20.67
C THR A 123 -7.15 -5.78 -19.99
N ALA A 124 -6.49 -6.08 -18.87
CA ALA A 124 -5.77 -5.11 -18.07
C ALA A 124 -4.73 -4.40 -18.94
N VAL A 125 -4.83 -3.07 -19.07
CA VAL A 125 -3.72 -2.26 -19.57
C VAL A 125 -2.66 -2.26 -18.46
N GLN A 126 -1.72 -3.19 -18.55
CA GLN A 126 -0.52 -3.16 -17.74
C GLN A 126 0.37 -2.07 -18.33
N PHE A 127 0.56 -0.95 -17.61
CA PHE A 127 1.57 0.04 -18.03
C PHE A 127 2.95 -0.60 -18.18
N PHE A 128 3.24 -1.61 -17.35
CA PHE A 128 4.44 -2.43 -17.44
C PHE A 128 4.10 -3.91 -17.20
N ALA A 129 4.33 -4.76 -18.20
CA ALA A 129 4.27 -6.21 -18.06
C ALA A 129 5.58 -6.74 -17.45
N LEU A 130 5.72 -6.63 -16.13
CA LEU A 130 6.94 -7.02 -15.42
C LEU A 130 7.04 -8.55 -15.27
N THR A 131 8.19 -9.12 -15.61
CA THR A 131 8.54 -10.50 -15.25
C THR A 131 8.72 -10.64 -13.74
N PHE A 132 8.55 -11.86 -13.22
CA PHE A 132 8.77 -12.14 -11.79
C PHE A 132 10.14 -11.67 -11.28
N ARG A 133 11.20 -11.88 -12.09
CA ARG A 133 12.56 -11.43 -11.74
C ARG A 133 12.65 -9.91 -11.64
N GLN A 134 12.08 -9.18 -12.61
CA GLN A 134 12.06 -7.71 -12.58
C GLN A 134 11.29 -7.19 -11.36
N LYS A 135 10.13 -7.79 -11.03
CA LYS A 135 9.35 -7.45 -9.83
C LYS A 135 10.18 -7.58 -8.56
N VAL A 136 10.86 -8.72 -8.37
CA VAL A 136 11.70 -8.97 -7.19
C VAL A 136 12.84 -7.95 -7.08
N VAL A 137 13.51 -7.65 -8.20
CA VAL A 137 14.58 -6.65 -8.22
C VAL A 137 14.05 -5.26 -7.84
N ILE A 138 12.93 -4.83 -8.42
CA ILE A 138 12.30 -3.54 -8.10
C ILE A 138 11.94 -3.47 -6.61
N ASP A 139 11.33 -4.52 -6.07
CA ASP A 139 10.95 -4.55 -4.66
C ASP A 139 12.20 -4.47 -3.74
N LEU A 140 13.26 -5.22 -4.04
CA LEU A 140 14.51 -5.15 -3.26
C LEU A 140 15.13 -3.76 -3.30
N LEU A 141 15.17 -3.12 -4.48
CA LEU A 141 15.68 -1.76 -4.62
C LEU A 141 14.83 -0.75 -3.84
N MET A 142 13.52 -0.86 -3.91
CA MET A 142 12.61 -0.03 -3.13
C MET A 142 12.81 -0.22 -1.63
N LEU A 143 12.96 -1.46 -1.16
CA LEU A 143 13.17 -1.75 0.26
C LEU A 143 14.48 -1.13 0.76
N LEU A 144 15.56 -1.25 -0.01
CA LEU A 144 16.85 -0.65 0.33
C LEU A 144 16.77 0.88 0.35
N MET A 145 16.16 1.49 -0.67
CA MET A 145 16.01 2.94 -0.77
C MET A 145 15.16 3.50 0.36
N PHE A 146 13.96 2.96 0.59
CA PHE A 146 13.08 3.43 1.66
C PHE A 146 13.60 3.05 3.05
N GLY A 147 14.33 1.95 3.20
CA GLY A 147 15.04 1.63 4.44
C GLY A 147 16.11 2.67 4.78
N ALA A 148 16.89 3.10 3.78
CA ALA A 148 17.87 4.18 3.95
C ALA A 148 17.20 5.52 4.28
N LEU A 149 16.12 5.87 3.57
CA LEU A 149 15.36 7.09 3.82
C LEU A 149 14.71 7.11 5.22
N TRP A 150 14.15 5.98 5.66
CA TRP A 150 13.64 5.83 7.04
C TRP A 150 14.76 5.99 8.07
N THR A 151 15.93 5.42 7.81
CA THR A 151 17.09 5.55 8.71
C THR A 151 17.53 7.01 8.83
N LEU A 152 17.66 7.72 7.70
CA LEU A 152 18.00 9.14 7.69
C LEU A 152 16.97 9.96 8.46
N TYR A 153 15.68 9.73 8.17
CA TYR A 153 14.57 10.39 8.86
C TYR A 153 14.63 10.18 10.38
N LEU A 154 14.78 8.93 10.84
CA LEU A 154 14.79 8.59 12.28
C LEU A 154 16.02 9.14 13.02
N VAL A 155 17.15 9.29 12.34
CA VAL A 155 18.38 9.88 12.91
C VAL A 155 18.33 11.41 12.93
N GLY A 156 17.34 12.03 12.28
CA GLY A 156 17.19 13.49 12.21
C GLY A 156 17.89 14.13 11.00
N GLY A 157 18.24 13.34 9.99
CA GLY A 157 18.58 13.88 8.67
C GLY A 157 17.30 14.40 8.01
N GLN A 158 17.17 15.72 7.91
CA GLN A 158 16.09 16.37 7.16
C GLN A 158 16.17 16.04 5.67
#